data_AF-G9ZDG3-F1
#
_entry.id   AF-G9ZDG3-F1
#
_cell.length_a   1.000
_cell.length_b   1.000
_cell.length_c   1.000
_cell.angle_alpha   90.00
_cell.angle_beta   90.00
_cell.angle_gamma   90.00
#
_symmetry.space_group_name_H-M   'P 1'
#
loop_
_entity.id
_entity.type
_entity.pdbx_description
1 polymer ?
#
loop_
_entity_poly.entity_id
_entity_poly.type
_entity_poly.pdbx_seq_one_letter_code
_entity_poly.pdbx_strand_id
1 'polypeptide(L)'
;MVLDGEHWDLLPLTLDYGRLLTLFRETDGRRYDYIGILRFILPFLPPAHSRWYCSEWCAAALGYDDRRQWTPGQLAEAVRNH
;
A
#
# COMPACT_ATOMS: atom_id res chain seq x y z
N MET A 1 14.80 4.34 -15.90
CA MET A 1 13.96 5.49 -15.52
C MET A 1 14.51 6.01 -14.20
N VAL A 2 14.98 7.25 -14.16
CA VAL A 2 15.42 7.90 -12.92
C VAL A 2 14.24 8.74 -12.42
N LEU A 3 13.86 8.56 -11.16
CA LEU A 3 12.85 9.41 -10.53
C LEU A 3 13.57 10.64 -9.95
N ASP A 4 13.18 11.83 -10.38
CA ASP A 4 13.69 13.09 -9.85
C ASP A 4 12.76 13.66 -8.76
N GLY A 5 13.30 14.56 -7.94
CA GLY A 5 12.53 15.27 -6.93
C GLY A 5 11.69 16.44 -7.47
N GLU A 6 11.73 16.70 -8.78
CA GLU A 6 10.93 17.77 -9.39
C GLU A 6 9.49 17.31 -9.58
N HIS A 7 9.30 16.04 -9.96
CA HIS A 7 7.98 15.47 -10.22
C HIS A 7 7.52 14.46 -9.16
N TRP A 8 8.45 13.95 -8.34
CA TRP A 8 8.17 12.87 -7.40
C TRP A 8 8.60 13.19 -5.98
N ASP A 9 7.70 12.89 -5.06
CA ASP A 9 8.03 12.77 -3.65
C ASP A 9 8.72 11.44 -3.37
N LEU A 10 10.04 11.48 -3.13
CA LEU A 10 10.82 10.29 -2.79
C LEU A 10 10.90 10.12 -1.27
N LEU A 11 10.31 9.03 -0.78
CA LEU A 11 10.33 8.68 0.64
C LEU A 11 11.42 7.63 0.89
N PRO A 12 12.39 7.89 1.78
CA PRO A 12 13.36 6.87 2.18
C PRO A 12 12.65 5.81 3.02
N LEU A 13 12.79 4.55 2.65
CA LEU A 13 12.16 3.42 3.32
C LEU A 13 13.23 2.46 3.86
N THR A 14 13.07 2.04 5.11
CA THR A 14 13.80 0.89 5.66
C THR A 14 12.89 -0.32 5.59
N LEU A 15 13.27 -1.34 4.84
CA LEU A 15 12.47 -2.55 4.61
C LEU A 15 13.24 -3.80 4.98
N ASP A 16 12.53 -4.78 5.55
CA ASP A 16 13.02 -6.15 5.68
C ASP A 16 12.72 -6.91 4.39
N TYR A 17 13.77 -7.27 3.66
CA TYR A 17 13.66 -8.01 2.40
C TYR A 17 13.02 -9.40 2.57
N GLY A 18 13.31 -10.10 3.66
CA GLY A 18 12.75 -11.42 3.94
C GLY A 18 11.24 -11.36 4.17
N ARG A 19 10.80 -10.37 4.93
CA ARG A 19 9.37 -10.09 5.13
C ARG A 19 8.68 -9.71 3.83
N LEU A 20 9.28 -8.80 3.06
CA LEU A 20 8.75 -8.35 1.76
C LEU A 20 8.57 -9.53 0.80
N LEU A 21 9.59 -10.39 0.68
CA LEU A 21 9.56 -11.53 -0.21
C LEU A 21 8.51 -12.57 0.22
N THR A 22 8.34 -12.77 1.53
CA THR A 22 7.30 -13.64 2.08
C THR A 22 5.92 -13.13 1.73
N LEU A 23 5.64 -11.85 2.02
CA LEU A 23 4.38 -11.20 1.68
C LEU A 23 4.10 -11.28 0.17
N PHE A 24 5.11 -11.01 -0.67
CA PHE A 24 4.98 -11.14 -2.11
C PHE A 24 4.57 -12.55 -2.51
N ARG A 25 5.25 -13.60 -2.01
CA ARG A 25 4.90 -14.99 -2.34
C ARG A 25 3.49 -15.40 -1.89
N GLU A 26 3.03 -14.89 -0.75
CA GLU A 26 1.68 -15.18 -0.23
C GLU A 26 0.56 -14.45 -0.99
N THR A 27 0.90 -13.34 -1.63
CA THR A 27 -0.06 -12.44 -2.29
C THR A 27 0.08 -12.40 -3.80
N ASP A 28 1.10 -13.05 -4.36
CA ASP A 28 1.28 -13.20 -5.80
C ASP A 28 0.06 -13.91 -6.42
N GLY A 29 -0.36 -13.42 -7.58
CA GLY A 29 -1.58 -13.87 -8.26
C GLY A 29 -2.90 -13.45 -7.59
N ARG A 30 -2.90 -12.73 -6.45
CA ARG A 30 -4.14 -12.15 -5.90
C ARG A 30 -4.67 -11.06 -6.83
N ARG A 31 -6.01 -10.96 -6.90
CA ARG A 31 -6.67 -9.98 -7.76
C ARG A 31 -6.53 -8.57 -7.18
N TYR A 32 -6.38 -7.59 -8.06
CA TYR A 32 -6.38 -6.18 -7.68
C TYR A 32 -7.75 -5.75 -7.14
N ASP A 33 -7.77 -4.94 -6.09
CA ASP A 33 -9.01 -4.37 -5.59
C ASP A 33 -9.41 -3.09 -6.33
N TYR A 34 -10.09 -3.27 -7.47
CA TYR A 34 -10.69 -2.15 -8.20
C TYR A 34 -11.79 -1.42 -7.41
N ILE A 35 -12.41 -2.08 -6.42
CA ILE A 35 -13.38 -1.43 -5.52
C ILE A 35 -12.65 -0.46 -4.58
N GLY A 36 -11.36 -0.71 -4.28
CA GLY A 36 -10.50 0.23 -3.56
C GLY A 36 -10.40 1.60 -4.23
N ILE A 37 -10.42 1.66 -5.57
CA ILE A 37 -10.46 2.93 -6.32
C ILE A 37 -11.80 3.66 -6.07
N LEU A 38 -12.91 2.93 -6.11
CA LEU A 38 -14.25 3.51 -5.87
C LEU A 38 -14.44 3.94 -4.40
N ARG A 39 -13.75 3.32 -3.44
CA ARG A 39 -13.76 3.72 -2.03
C ARG A 39 -13.18 5.09 -1.76
N PHE A 40 -12.31 5.60 -2.64
CA PHE A 40 -11.89 7.00 -2.59
C PHE A 40 -13.06 7.97 -2.73
N ILE A 41 -14.08 7.59 -3.50
CA ILE A 41 -15.29 8.40 -3.74
C ILE A 41 -16.43 7.97 -2.79
N LEU A 42 -16.50 6.68 -2.42
CA LEU A 42 -17.56 6.08 -1.59
C LEU A 42 -16.95 5.25 -0.43
N PRO A 43 -16.56 5.88 0.69
CA PRO A 43 -15.77 5.25 1.76
C PRO A 43 -16.52 4.18 2.58
N PHE A 44 -17.83 4.05 2.39
CA PHE A 44 -18.67 3.09 3.11
C PHE A 44 -18.73 1.69 2.46
N LEU A 45 -18.11 1.50 1.29
CA LEU A 45 -18.04 0.17 0.67
C LEU A 45 -17.09 -0.75 1.47
N PRO A 46 -17.44 -2.03 1.69
CA PRO A 46 -16.61 -2.93 2.46
C PRO A 46 -15.28 -3.25 1.73
N PRO A 47 -14.20 -3.53 2.48
CA PRO A 47 -12.95 -4.00 1.89
C PRO A 47 -13.12 -5.41 1.32
N ALA A 48 -12.48 -5.69 0.18
CA ALA A 48 -12.44 -7.03 -0.35
C ALA A 48 -11.27 -7.79 0.29
N HIS A 49 -11.53 -8.58 1.34
CA HIS A 49 -10.51 -9.31 2.10
C HIS A 49 -9.64 -10.32 1.30
N SER A 50 -9.92 -10.53 0.01
CA SER A 50 -9.15 -11.40 -0.89
C SER A 50 -8.44 -10.64 -2.03
N ARG A 51 -8.47 -9.31 -1.99
CA ARG A 51 -7.91 -8.43 -3.00
C ARG A 51 -7.05 -7.36 -2.33
N TRP A 52 -6.08 -6.84 -3.08
CA TRP A 52 -5.18 -5.81 -2.58
C TRP A 52 -5.34 -4.53 -3.38
N TYR A 53 -5.51 -3.41 -2.69
CA TYR A 53 -5.24 -2.09 -3.26
C TYR A 53 -3.75 -1.75 -3.09
N CYS A 54 -3.19 -0.92 -3.99
CA CYS A 54 -1.75 -0.67 -4.04
C CYS A 54 -1.18 -0.16 -2.71
N SER A 55 -1.82 0.81 -2.06
CA SER A 55 -1.38 1.37 -0.78
C SER A 55 -1.60 0.43 0.40
N GLU A 56 -2.60 -0.45 0.35
CA GLU A 56 -2.81 -1.46 1.41
C GLU A 56 -1.68 -2.50 1.40
N TRP A 57 -1.29 -2.96 0.21
CA TRP A 57 -0.18 -3.90 0.08
C TRP A 57 1.15 -3.27 0.52
N CYS A 58 1.42 -2.03 0.09
CA CYS A 58 2.60 -1.30 0.54
C CYS A 58 2.62 -1.09 2.06
N ALA A 59 1.47 -0.79 2.67
CA ALA A 59 1.36 -0.65 4.12
C ALA A 59 1.71 -1.97 4.85
N ALA A 60 1.19 -3.10 4.38
CA ALA A 60 1.52 -4.42 4.92
C ALA A 60 3.02 -4.77 4.76
N ALA A 61 3.61 -4.42 3.62
CA ALA A 61 5.04 -4.58 3.35
C ALA A 61 5.92 -3.74 4.30
N LEU A 62 5.47 -2.52 4.60
CA LEU A 62 6.10 -1.60 5.55
C LEU A 62 5.86 -1.98 7.02
N GLY A 63 4.96 -2.94 7.26
CA GLY A 63 4.65 -3.46 8.57
C GLY A 63 3.59 -2.71 9.36
N TYR A 64 2.85 -1.83 8.70
CA TYR A 64 1.63 -1.25 9.25
C TYR A 64 0.50 -2.29 9.28
N ASP A 65 -0.50 -2.05 10.13
CA ASP A 65 -1.70 -2.90 10.25
C ASP A 65 -2.43 -2.98 8.90
N ASP A 66 -2.60 -4.21 8.42
CA ASP A 66 -3.25 -4.56 7.15
C ASP A 66 -4.79 -4.50 7.21
N ARG A 67 -5.36 -4.36 8.42
CA ARG A 67 -6.81 -4.19 8.64
C ARG A 67 -7.27 -2.75 8.49
N ARG A 68 -6.34 -1.79 8.48
CA ARG A 68 -6.65 -0.39 8.21
C ARG A 68 -6.71 -0.16 6.71
N GLN A 69 -7.75 0.54 6.26
CA GLN A 69 -7.83 1.02 4.89
C GLN A 69 -6.81 2.17 4.72
N TRP A 70 -5.76 1.92 3.93
CA TRP A 70 -4.73 2.90 3.64
C TRP A 70 -4.98 3.52 2.28
N THR A 71 -5.20 4.83 2.22
CA THR A 71 -5.06 5.59 0.96
C THR A 71 -3.58 5.89 0.70
N PRO A 72 -3.17 6.18 -0.56
CA PRO A 72 -1.79 6.52 -0.87
C PRO A 72 -1.28 7.74 -0.08
N GLY A 73 -2.12 8.78 0.07
CA GLY A 73 -1.77 9.98 0.83
C GLY A 73 -1.57 9.71 2.33
N GLN A 74 -2.48 8.93 2.94
CA GLN A 74 -2.35 8.54 4.35
C GLN A 74 -1.12 7.69 4.63
N LEU A 75 -0.78 6.77 3.72
CA LEU A 75 0.43 5.97 3.85
C LEU A 75 1.68 6.83 3.70
N ALA A 76 1.70 7.74 2.73
CA ALA A 76 2.83 8.66 2.54
C ALA A 76 3.05 9.54 3.77
N GLU A 77 1.99 10.07 4.37
CA GLU A 77 2.07 10.85 5.61
C GLU A 77 2.57 10.01 6.79
N ALA A 78 2.06 8.78 6.95
CA ALA A 78 2.52 7.88 8.01
C ALA A 78 4.01 7.56 7.88
N VAL A 79 4.49 7.31 6.66
CA VAL A 79 5.91 7.06 6.40
C VAL A 79 6.77 8.30 6.70
N ARG A 80 6.31 9.50 6.37
CA ARG A 80 7.07 10.75 6.62
C ARG A 80 7.23 11.07 8.11
N ASN A 81 6.27 10.65 8.94
CA ASN A 81 6.21 10.97 10.37
C ASN A 81 6.84 9.89 11.28
N HIS A 82 7.38 8.83 10.69
CA HIS A 82 8.03 7.72 11.36
C HIS A 82 9.56 7.82 11.26
#